data_AF-A0A4P6JTJ2-F1
#
_entry.id   AF-A0A4P6JTJ2-F1
#
_cell.length_a   1.000
_cell.length_b   1.000
_cell.length_c   1.000
_cell.angle_alpha   90.00
_cell.angle_beta   90.00
_cell.angle_gamma   90.00
#
_symmetry.space_group_name_H-M   'P 1'
#
loop_
_entity.id
_entity.type
_entity.pdbx_description
1 polymer ?
#
loop_
_entity_poly.entity_id
_entity_poly.type
_entity_poly.pdbx_seq_one_letter_code
_entity_poly.pdbx_strand_id
1 'polypeptide(L)'
;MSTHHHNRQGALDKQNAKTISCPICLAVYAPAQTHHYLLHASDEVLESVFVGMCHFCFRCRRPACPACWDEGYKVCRHCVQETGLPMQPKVELLAGGASIWPSQEQNLFQATPLICIHPGHFHKMADPRERLASVPTRPAVVEAGRKQSGKTPSVPATPMPAFHEPAHQGELDVAEIETRPEWALGPLKLLEYVLTFSLTILLAIVIILVIGASISANVNTFIANILHVDIRAEIAYLWQLIEHFFW
;
A
#
# COMPACT_ATOMS: atom_id res chain seq x y z
N MET A 1 29.10 -11.94 46.71
CA MET A 1 28.58 -13.33 46.71
C MET A 1 27.12 -13.25 46.27
N SER A 2 26.90 -13.32 44.96
CA SER A 2 26.32 -14.50 44.27
C SER A 2 24.95 -14.88 44.79
N THR A 3 23.89 -14.60 44.01
CA THR A 3 23.21 -15.63 43.20
C THR A 3 22.11 -14.97 42.32
N HIS A 4 22.47 -14.66 41.08
CA HIS A 4 21.56 -14.72 39.95
C HIS A 4 21.33 -16.19 39.63
N HIS A 5 20.10 -16.69 39.60
CA HIS A 5 19.68 -17.83 38.78
C HIS A 5 18.17 -18.04 38.92
N HIS A 6 17.39 -17.59 37.94
CA HIS A 6 16.24 -18.31 37.39
C HIS A 6 15.82 -17.67 36.07
N ASN A 7 16.74 -17.72 35.10
CA ASN A 7 16.40 -17.65 33.68
C ASN A 7 16.16 -19.10 33.23
N ARG A 8 14.91 -19.56 33.35
CA ARG A 8 14.52 -20.94 33.06
C ARG A 8 13.79 -20.98 31.72
N GLN A 9 14.58 -21.07 30.66
CA GLN A 9 14.39 -21.99 29.53
C GLN A 9 12.94 -22.29 29.12
N GLY A 10 12.30 -21.33 28.45
CA GLY A 10 11.32 -21.62 27.40
C GLY A 10 12.02 -21.81 26.04
N ALA A 11 13.05 -22.65 26.02
CA ALA A 11 13.91 -22.93 24.86
C ALA A 11 13.64 -24.33 24.29
N LEU A 12 12.36 -24.61 24.02
CA LEU A 12 11.77 -25.82 23.44
C LEU A 12 10.53 -25.30 22.69
N ASP A 13 10.45 -25.07 21.38
CA ASP A 13 11.22 -25.50 20.23
C ASP A 13 11.66 -24.28 19.41
N LYS A 14 12.97 -24.12 19.25
CA LYS A 14 13.56 -23.20 18.26
C LYS A 14 13.52 -23.84 16.87
N GLN A 15 12.40 -24.47 16.51
CA GLN A 15 12.11 -24.73 15.10
C GLN A 15 12.14 -23.37 14.41
N ASN A 16 12.84 -23.28 13.29
CA ASN A 16 13.01 -22.08 12.47
C ASN A 16 11.63 -21.51 12.09
N ALA A 17 11.02 -20.76 13.00
CA ALA A 17 9.78 -20.06 12.75
C ALA A 17 10.10 -19.09 11.62
N LYS A 18 9.52 -19.32 10.46
CA LYS A 18 9.76 -18.49 9.29
C LYS A 18 9.22 -17.11 9.59
N THR A 19 10.11 -16.13 9.55
CA THR A 19 9.79 -14.74 9.81
C THR A 19 10.18 -13.89 8.63
N ILE A 20 9.49 -12.78 8.44
CA ILE A 20 9.80 -11.79 7.42
C ILE A 20 9.89 -10.40 8.05
N SER A 21 10.90 -9.63 7.65
CA SER A 21 11.14 -8.29 8.18
C SER A 21 10.75 -7.21 7.17
N CYS A 22 10.09 -6.15 7.65
CA CYS A 22 9.82 -4.98 6.84
C CYS A 22 11.13 -4.26 6.47
N PRO A 23 11.42 -4.00 5.18
CA PRO A 23 12.68 -3.39 4.76
C PRO A 23 12.81 -1.89 5.12
N ILE A 24 11.73 -1.27 5.61
CA ILE A 24 11.69 0.15 5.96
C ILE A 24 11.84 0.35 7.47
N CYS A 25 11.07 -0.40 8.26
CA CYS A 25 11.01 -0.20 9.71
C CYS A 25 11.65 -1.32 10.52
N LEU A 26 12.08 -2.41 9.88
CA LEU A 26 12.61 -3.62 10.51
C LEU A 26 11.64 -4.33 11.48
N ALA A 27 10.33 -4.05 11.39
CA ALA A 27 9.33 -4.83 12.09
C ALA A 27 9.34 -6.28 11.59
N VAL A 28 9.25 -7.24 12.51
CA VAL A 28 9.28 -8.68 12.19
C VAL A 28 7.88 -9.24 12.27
N TYR A 29 7.49 -9.94 11.21
CA TYR A 29 6.21 -10.60 11.07
C TYR A 29 6.39 -12.11 11.03
N ALA A 30 5.42 -12.82 11.60
CA ALA A 30 5.32 -14.28 11.55
C ALA A 30 3.92 -14.68 11.10
N PRO A 31 3.74 -15.87 10.48
CA PRO A 31 2.43 -16.42 10.18
C PRO A 31 1.51 -16.45 11.40
N ALA A 32 0.24 -16.07 11.21
CA ALA A 32 -0.78 -16.27 12.22
C ALA A 32 -1.04 -17.77 12.44
N GLN A 33 -1.25 -18.20 13.67
CA GLN A 33 -1.54 -19.61 13.98
C GLN A 33 -2.83 -20.12 13.31
N THR A 34 -3.77 -19.21 12.99
CA THR A 34 -5.00 -19.50 12.27
C THR A 34 -4.77 -19.92 10.81
N HIS A 35 -3.60 -19.63 10.25
CA HIS A 35 -3.24 -19.89 8.85
C HIS A 35 -2.16 -20.98 8.77
N HIS A 36 -2.51 -22.22 9.13
CA HIS A 36 -1.56 -23.35 9.20
C HIS A 36 -0.74 -23.58 7.93
N TYR A 37 -1.30 -23.29 6.75
CA TYR A 37 -0.58 -23.42 5.48
C TYR A 37 0.65 -22.50 5.38
N LEU A 38 0.64 -21.35 6.07
CA LEU A 38 1.76 -20.41 6.10
C LEU A 38 2.89 -20.84 7.05
N LEU A 39 2.59 -21.67 8.05
CA LEU A 39 3.62 -22.21 8.95
C LEU A 39 4.61 -23.12 8.20
N HIS A 40 4.16 -23.75 7.13
CA HIS A 40 4.95 -24.64 6.27
C HIS A 40 5.26 -24.05 4.89
N ALA A 41 4.87 -22.80 4.64
CA ALA A 41 5.06 -22.15 3.35
C ALA A 41 6.55 -21.96 3.02
N SER A 42 6.88 -21.89 1.73
CA SER A 42 8.22 -21.50 1.28
C SER A 42 8.48 -20.01 1.57
N ASP A 43 9.73 -19.58 1.51
CA ASP A 43 10.09 -18.20 1.82
C ASP A 43 9.51 -17.24 0.75
N GLU A 44 9.42 -17.69 -0.50
CA GLU A 44 8.80 -16.95 -1.61
C GLU A 44 7.30 -16.74 -1.38
N VAL A 45 6.60 -17.76 -0.86
CA VAL A 45 5.19 -17.63 -0.51
C VAL A 45 5.03 -16.64 0.64
N LEU A 46 5.89 -16.73 1.67
CA LEU A 46 5.86 -15.80 2.80
C LEU A 46 6.13 -14.35 2.37
N GLU A 47 7.08 -14.14 1.47
CA GLU A 47 7.37 -12.85 0.84
C GLU A 47 6.17 -12.33 0.04
N SER A 48 5.54 -13.16 -0.79
CA SER A 48 4.37 -12.74 -1.57
C SER A 48 3.20 -12.30 -0.69
N VAL A 49 2.96 -13.02 0.41
CA VAL A 49 1.91 -12.71 1.39
C VAL A 49 2.23 -11.42 2.14
N PHE A 50 3.50 -11.21 2.51
CA PHE A 50 3.95 -9.96 3.12
C PHE A 50 3.81 -8.77 2.16
N VAL A 51 4.21 -8.93 0.90
CA VAL A 51 4.05 -7.89 -0.12
C VAL A 51 2.56 -7.58 -0.36
N GLY A 52 1.70 -8.59 -0.35
CA GLY A 52 0.25 -8.44 -0.48
C GLY A 52 -0.41 -7.62 0.62
N MET A 53 0.20 -7.53 1.81
CA MET A 53 -0.26 -6.65 2.90
C MET A 53 0.46 -5.30 2.97
N CYS A 54 1.49 -5.08 2.14
CA CYS A 54 2.25 -3.84 2.12
C CYS A 54 1.65 -2.82 1.14
N HIS A 55 1.97 -1.55 1.35
CA HIS A 55 1.76 -0.49 0.38
C HIS A 55 3.09 -0.06 -0.24
N PHE A 56 3.10 0.26 -1.53
CA PHE A 56 4.32 0.73 -2.20
C PHE A 56 4.49 2.23 -2.03
N CYS A 57 5.61 2.65 -1.43
CA CYS A 57 5.93 4.07 -1.28
C CYS A 57 6.06 4.76 -2.63
N PHE A 58 5.29 5.83 -2.85
CA PHE A 58 5.35 6.60 -4.10
C PHE A 58 6.76 7.15 -4.38
N ARG A 59 7.49 7.54 -3.33
CA ARG A 59 8.84 8.13 -3.42
C ARG A 59 9.94 7.10 -3.62
N CYS A 60 10.07 6.12 -2.71
CA CYS A 60 11.19 5.16 -2.74
C CYS A 60 10.87 3.82 -3.42
N ARG A 61 9.62 3.59 -3.83
CA ARG A 61 9.13 2.35 -4.49
C ARG A 61 9.36 1.07 -3.68
N ARG A 62 9.66 1.16 -2.38
CA ARG A 62 9.81 0.01 -1.47
C ARG A 62 8.47 -0.34 -0.80
N PRO A 63 8.24 -1.62 -0.48
CA PRO A 63 7.06 -2.06 0.26
C PRO A 63 7.13 -1.60 1.72
N ALA A 64 6.11 -0.85 2.15
CA ALA A 64 5.91 -0.37 3.49
C ALA A 64 4.85 -1.23 4.19
N CYS A 65 5.21 -1.80 5.35
CA CYS A 65 4.22 -2.52 6.15
C CYS A 65 3.12 -1.56 6.65
N PRO A 66 1.92 -2.07 7.01
CA PRO A 66 0.79 -1.24 7.42
C PRO A 66 1.07 -0.26 8.57
N ALA A 67 2.03 -0.56 9.43
CA ALA A 67 2.41 0.32 10.54
C ALA A 67 3.34 1.48 10.13
N CYS A 68 4.18 1.28 9.12
CA CYS A 68 5.10 2.32 8.63
C CYS A 68 4.60 3.01 7.35
N TRP A 69 3.35 2.79 6.98
CA TRP A 69 2.66 3.46 5.90
C TRP A 69 1.96 4.73 6.41
N ASP A 70 2.06 5.82 5.65
CA ASP A 70 1.30 7.06 5.88
C ASP A 70 0.20 7.17 4.81
N GLU A 71 -1.06 7.07 5.25
CA GLU A 71 -2.22 7.08 4.35
C GLU A 71 -2.48 8.45 3.72
N GLY A 72 -2.11 9.53 4.41
CA GLY A 72 -2.34 10.90 3.96
C GLY A 72 -1.43 11.28 2.81
N TYR A 73 -0.15 10.91 2.90
CA TYR A 73 0.85 11.26 1.88
C TYR A 73 1.17 10.11 0.90
N LYS A 74 0.63 8.91 1.12
CA LYS A 74 0.91 7.71 0.30
C LYS A 74 2.41 7.42 0.16
N VAL A 75 3.14 7.63 1.26
CA VAL A 75 4.59 7.39 1.36
C VAL A 75 4.91 6.64 2.64
N CYS A 76 6.08 6.01 2.69
CA CYS A 76 6.54 5.37 3.92
C CYS A 76 7.03 6.40 4.94
N ARG A 77 6.96 6.04 6.23
CA ARG A 77 7.39 6.91 7.33
C ARG A 77 8.86 7.35 7.25
N HIS A 78 9.73 6.53 6.65
CA HIS A 78 11.12 6.94 6.43
C HIS A 78 11.20 8.15 5.48
N CYS A 79 10.48 8.10 4.35
CA CYS A 79 10.40 9.24 3.43
C CYS A 79 9.70 10.45 4.04
N VAL A 80 8.69 10.26 4.90
CA VAL A 80 8.04 11.37 5.64
C VAL A 80 9.04 12.09 6.55
N GLN A 81 9.91 11.34 7.25
CA GLN A 81 10.95 11.93 8.08
C GLN A 81 12.00 12.67 7.26
N GLU A 82 12.43 12.09 6.13
CA GLU A 82 13.37 12.75 5.21
C GLU A 82 12.83 14.07 4.65
N THR A 83 11.53 14.17 4.40
CA THR A 83 10.91 15.39 3.86
C THR A 83 10.50 16.40 4.91
N GLY A 84 10.58 16.04 6.20
CA GLY A 84 10.08 16.89 7.28
C GLY A 84 8.56 17.12 7.21
N LEU A 85 7.81 16.21 6.60
CA LEU A 85 6.35 16.31 6.56
C LEU A 85 5.78 16.02 7.96
N PRO A 86 4.74 16.76 8.39
CA PRO A 86 4.11 16.51 9.68
C PRO A 86 3.47 15.11 9.67
N MET A 87 3.89 14.24 10.60
CA MET A 87 3.27 12.92 10.71
C MET A 87 1.81 13.09 11.10
N GLN A 88 0.90 12.61 10.25
CA GLN A 88 -0.49 12.45 10.62
C GLN A 88 -0.53 11.29 11.63
N PRO A 89 -0.91 11.54 12.90
CA PRO A 89 -1.13 10.44 13.82
C PRO A 89 -2.19 9.54 13.21
N LYS A 90 -1.94 8.22 13.19
CA LYS A 90 -2.98 7.27 12.83
C LYS A 90 -4.11 7.51 13.82
N VAL A 91 -5.23 8.05 13.34
CA VAL A 91 -6.41 8.30 14.17
C VAL A 91 -6.95 6.93 14.53
N GLU A 92 -6.41 6.34 15.60
CA GLU A 92 -7.12 5.31 16.33
C GLU A 92 -8.36 5.99 16.87
N LEU A 93 -9.49 5.77 16.19
CA LEU A 93 -10.80 6.16 16.68
C LEU A 93 -10.91 5.67 18.12
N LEU A 94 -10.89 6.61 19.06
CA LEU A 94 -10.94 6.31 20.48
C LEU A 94 -12.16 5.43 20.76
N ALA A 95 -11.92 4.26 21.35
CA ALA A 95 -12.90 3.30 21.83
C ALA A 95 -13.82 3.82 22.97
N GLY A 96 -14.04 5.14 23.06
CA GLY A 96 -14.84 5.81 24.09
C GLY A 96 -15.99 6.67 23.56
N GLY A 97 -16.13 6.85 22.25
CA GLY A 97 -17.34 7.41 21.65
C GLY A 97 -18.24 6.26 21.24
N ALA A 98 -19.49 6.23 21.70
CA ALA A 98 -20.50 5.28 21.26
C ALA A 98 -20.77 5.46 19.75
N SER A 99 -19.93 4.88 18.91
CA SER A 99 -20.18 4.70 17.49
C SER A 99 -21.15 3.53 17.35
N ILE A 100 -22.33 3.82 16.80
CA ILE A 100 -23.43 2.87 16.53
C ILE A 100 -23.07 1.88 15.38
N TRP A 101 -21.80 1.77 15.01
CA TRP A 101 -21.33 0.88 13.94
C TRP A 101 -20.56 -0.30 14.55
N PRO A 102 -21.05 -1.54 14.40
CA PRO A 102 -20.42 -2.70 15.02
C PRO A 102 -19.08 -3.03 14.33
N SER A 103 -18.00 -3.04 15.13
CA SER A 103 -16.79 -3.87 15.03
C SER A 103 -16.44 -4.50 13.67
N GLN A 104 -16.08 -3.70 12.66
CA GLN A 104 -15.42 -4.22 11.46
C GLN A 104 -13.88 -4.36 11.63
N GLU A 105 -13.27 -3.64 12.58
CA GLU A 105 -11.83 -3.74 12.83
C GLU A 105 -11.43 -5.04 13.55
N GLN A 106 -12.29 -5.59 14.43
CA GLN A 106 -11.99 -6.85 15.14
C GLN A 106 -12.02 -8.09 14.23
N ASN A 107 -12.84 -8.09 13.17
CA ASN A 107 -12.84 -9.16 12.16
C ASN A 107 -11.64 -9.04 11.20
N LEU A 108 -11.10 -7.83 10.98
CA LEU A 108 -9.93 -7.66 10.13
C LEU A 108 -8.66 -8.28 10.74
N PHE A 109 -8.52 -8.22 12.07
CA PHE A 109 -7.41 -8.88 12.77
C PHE A 109 -7.46 -10.42 12.73
N GLN A 110 -8.63 -11.02 12.48
CA GLN A 110 -8.73 -12.47 12.28
C GLN A 110 -8.38 -12.90 10.85
N ALA A 111 -8.38 -11.97 9.89
CA ALA A 111 -8.08 -12.23 8.48
C ALA A 111 -6.63 -11.91 8.09
N THR A 112 -5.81 -11.31 8.96
CA THR A 112 -4.42 -11.00 8.58
C THR A 112 -3.55 -12.26 8.62
N PRO A 113 -2.96 -12.69 7.48
CA PRO A 113 -2.17 -13.91 7.41
C PRO A 113 -0.86 -13.83 8.20
N LEU A 114 -0.34 -12.62 8.45
CA LEU A 114 0.87 -12.36 9.22
C LEU A 114 0.57 -11.43 10.39
N ILE A 115 1.20 -11.73 11.53
CA ILE A 115 1.15 -10.94 12.76
C ILE A 115 2.52 -10.33 13.05
N CYS A 116 2.53 -9.09 13.54
CA CYS A 116 3.76 -8.42 13.97
C CYS A 116 4.18 -8.99 15.33
N ILE A 117 5.32 -9.68 15.36
CA ILE A 117 5.89 -10.27 16.59
C ILE A 117 6.99 -9.38 17.20
N HIS A 118 7.60 -8.50 16.38
CA HIS A 118 8.57 -7.53 16.85
C HIS A 118 8.30 -6.15 16.21
N PRO A 119 7.96 -5.13 17.01
CA PRO A 119 7.72 -3.79 16.48
C PRO A 119 9.02 -3.18 15.91
N GLY A 120 8.89 -2.48 14.80
CA GLY A 120 10.01 -1.79 14.14
C GLY A 120 10.29 -0.38 14.66
N HIS A 121 11.27 0.32 14.07
CA HIS A 121 11.69 1.68 14.46
C HIS A 121 10.56 2.71 14.52
N PHE A 122 9.56 2.58 13.64
CA PHE A 122 8.44 3.52 13.56
C PHE A 122 7.17 3.07 14.30
N HIS A 123 7.24 1.95 15.01
CA HIS A 123 6.13 1.46 15.84
C HIS A 123 6.05 2.14 17.21
N LYS A 124 6.81 3.23 17.45
CA LYS A 124 6.80 3.93 18.74
C LYS A 124 5.37 4.11 19.20
N MET A 125 5.04 3.31 20.23
CA MET A 125 3.75 3.25 20.86
C MET A 125 3.40 4.69 21.19
N ALA A 126 2.24 5.16 20.74
CA ALA A 126 1.69 6.39 21.26
C ALA A 126 1.59 6.18 22.77
N ASP A 127 2.55 6.73 23.54
CA ASP A 127 2.45 6.72 24.98
C ASP A 127 1.14 7.44 25.29
N PRO A 128 0.17 6.80 25.95
CA PRO A 128 -1.09 7.43 26.29
C PRO A 128 -0.92 8.75 27.05
N ARG A 129 0.24 8.96 27.70
CA ARG A 129 0.57 10.19 28.43
C ARG A 129 0.95 11.37 27.54
N GLU A 130 1.49 11.16 26.34
CA GLU A 130 1.88 12.25 25.43
C GLU A 130 0.66 12.87 24.72
N ARG A 131 -0.44 12.13 24.59
CA ARG A 131 -1.70 12.61 23.97
C ARG A 131 -2.42 13.69 24.79
N LEU A 132 -2.11 13.85 26.08
CA LEU A 132 -2.73 14.85 26.94
C LEU A 132 -2.02 16.21 26.90
N ALA A 133 -0.85 16.32 26.24
CA ALA A 133 -0.05 17.55 26.25
C ALA A 133 -0.31 18.50 25.06
N SER A 134 -1.10 18.10 24.05
CA SER A 134 -1.37 18.93 22.86
C SER A 134 -2.85 19.26 22.70
N VAL A 135 -3.42 19.97 23.68
CA VAL A 135 -4.63 20.77 23.43
C VAL A 135 -4.16 22.06 22.72
N PRO A 136 -4.64 22.40 21.51
CA PRO A 136 -4.31 23.67 20.91
C PRO A 136 -4.98 24.78 21.72
N THR A 137 -4.19 25.51 22.51
CA THR A 137 -4.63 26.79 23.07
C THR A 137 -4.88 27.73 21.90
N ARG A 138 -6.16 27.94 21.62
CA ARG A 138 -6.69 28.92 20.66
C ARG A 138 -6.00 30.27 20.92
N PRO A 139 -5.27 30.87 19.96
CA PRO A 139 -4.73 32.21 20.17
C PRO A 139 -5.91 33.18 20.20
N ALA A 140 -6.05 33.86 21.33
CA ALA A 140 -6.96 34.99 21.47
C ALA A 140 -6.52 36.08 20.47
N VAL A 141 -7.45 36.48 19.60
CA VAL A 141 -7.32 37.68 18.79
C VAL A 141 -7.33 38.86 19.75
N VAL A 142 -6.16 39.45 19.98
CA VAL A 142 -6.03 40.74 20.67
C VAL A 142 -5.85 41.80 19.60
N GLU A 143 -6.96 42.42 19.21
CA GLU A 143 -6.95 43.74 18.61
C GLU A 143 -6.53 44.77 19.67
N ALA A 144 -5.38 45.43 19.45
CA ALA A 144 -5.08 46.71 20.07
C ALA A 144 -4.08 47.46 19.17
N GLY A 145 -4.51 48.61 18.66
CA GLY A 145 -3.68 49.49 17.85
C GLY A 145 -2.72 50.38 18.66
N ARG A 146 -2.04 51.23 17.90
CA ARG A 146 -1.47 52.56 18.25
C ARG A 146 0.06 52.66 18.42
N LYS A 147 0.65 53.33 17.40
CA LYS A 147 1.75 54.33 17.38
C LYS A 147 2.90 54.22 18.40
N GLN A 148 4.13 54.13 17.89
CA GLN A 148 5.34 54.92 18.23
C GLN A 148 6.49 54.50 17.29
N SER A 149 7.03 55.37 16.42
CA SER A 149 8.03 56.43 16.68
C SER A 149 9.46 55.90 16.88
N GLY A 150 10.29 56.09 15.84
CA GLY A 150 11.74 56.38 15.90
C GLY A 150 12.67 55.37 16.56
N LYS A 151 13.55 54.73 15.76
CA LYS A 151 15.01 54.96 15.73
C LYS A 151 15.66 53.93 14.79
N THR A 152 16.23 54.41 13.69
CA THR A 152 17.08 53.63 12.78
C THR A 152 18.46 53.44 13.41
N PRO A 153 18.96 52.21 13.61
CA PRO A 153 20.38 51.97 13.85
C PRO A 153 21.08 51.83 12.50
N SER A 154 21.98 52.75 12.21
CA SER A 154 22.96 52.66 11.13
C SER A 154 23.96 51.53 11.42
N VAL A 155 23.95 50.49 10.59
CA VAL A 155 24.97 49.42 10.60
C VAL A 155 26.08 49.76 9.59
N PRO A 156 27.37 49.57 9.90
CA PRO A 156 28.49 49.94 9.03
C PRO A 156 28.57 49.04 7.81
N ALA A 157 28.78 49.65 6.65
CA ALA A 157 29.06 48.97 5.39
C ALA A 157 30.38 48.18 5.50
N THR A 158 30.27 46.86 5.48
CA THR A 158 31.41 45.96 5.27
C THR A 158 31.58 45.78 3.75
N PRO A 159 32.80 45.93 3.18
CA PRO A 159 33.02 45.72 1.75
C PRO A 159 32.82 44.23 1.44
N MET A 160 31.82 43.91 0.61
CA MET A 160 31.66 42.56 0.08
C MET A 160 32.86 42.20 -0.79
N PRO A 161 33.44 40.99 -0.66
CA PRO A 161 34.36 40.47 -1.64
C PRO A 161 33.62 40.27 -2.97
N ALA A 162 34.29 40.67 -4.06
CA ALA A 162 33.80 40.56 -5.43
C ALA A 162 33.27 39.15 -5.70
N PHE A 163 31.97 39.08 -5.96
CA PHE A 163 31.31 37.87 -6.41
C PHE A 163 31.78 37.63 -7.85
N HIS A 164 32.73 36.71 -8.02
CA HIS A 164 33.09 36.19 -9.33
C HIS A 164 31.89 35.44 -9.87
N GLU A 165 31.24 36.03 -10.86
CA GLU A 165 30.20 35.43 -11.69
C GLU A 165 30.86 34.35 -12.57
N PRO A 166 30.59 33.04 -12.36
CA PRO A 166 31.06 32.03 -13.28
C PRO A 166 30.14 32.06 -14.49
N ALA A 167 30.60 32.75 -15.54
CA ALA A 167 30.13 32.58 -16.90
C ALA A 167 30.36 31.12 -17.31
N HIS A 168 29.30 30.33 -17.32
CA HIS A 168 29.00 29.26 -18.28
C HIS A 168 27.79 28.45 -17.78
N GLN A 169 26.60 29.03 -17.93
CA GLN A 169 25.39 28.23 -18.13
C GLN A 169 25.50 27.61 -19.53
N GLY A 170 26.15 26.45 -19.59
CA GLY A 170 25.83 25.49 -20.63
C GLY A 170 24.40 25.06 -20.41
N GLU A 171 23.54 25.38 -21.38
CA GLU A 171 22.23 24.80 -21.58
C GLU A 171 22.43 23.28 -21.71
N LEU A 172 22.42 22.60 -20.56
CA LEU A 172 22.36 21.14 -20.50
C LEU A 172 20.97 20.76 -20.98
N ASP A 173 20.91 20.45 -22.26
CA ASP A 173 19.75 19.93 -22.96
C ASP A 173 19.16 18.76 -22.16
N VAL A 174 18.05 19.03 -21.49
CA VAL A 174 17.25 18.05 -20.74
C VAL A 174 16.50 17.11 -21.69
N ALA A 175 16.87 17.07 -22.99
CA ALA A 175 16.41 16.06 -23.93
C ALA A 175 17.21 14.74 -23.88
N GLU A 176 18.37 14.70 -23.21
CA GLU A 176 19.23 13.51 -23.19
C GLU A 176 19.40 12.94 -21.77
N ILE A 177 18.30 12.83 -21.03
CA ILE A 177 18.23 11.81 -19.97
C ILE A 177 17.96 10.51 -20.70
N GLU A 178 19.04 9.81 -21.04
CA GLU A 178 19.05 8.44 -21.54
C GLU A 178 18.27 7.56 -20.56
N THR A 179 16.97 7.45 -20.83
CA THR A 179 16.06 6.61 -20.08
C THR A 179 16.47 5.18 -20.37
N ARG A 180 17.20 4.63 -19.41
CA ARG A 180 17.30 3.22 -19.00
C ARG A 180 16.97 2.20 -20.11
N PRO A 181 17.90 1.28 -20.45
CA PRO A 181 17.77 0.39 -21.60
C PRO A 181 16.44 -0.37 -21.64
N GLU A 182 15.58 -0.07 -22.62
CA GLU A 182 14.28 -0.73 -22.85
C GLU A 182 14.41 -2.21 -23.25
N TRP A 183 15.61 -2.69 -23.56
CA TRP A 183 15.83 -3.98 -24.20
C TRP A 183 15.88 -5.19 -23.24
N ALA A 184 15.84 -4.99 -21.92
CA ALA A 184 15.94 -6.09 -20.95
C ALA A 184 14.59 -6.76 -20.57
N LEU A 185 13.44 -6.27 -21.06
CA LEU A 185 12.11 -6.85 -20.81
C LEU A 185 11.45 -7.51 -22.05
N GLY A 186 12.24 -7.78 -23.10
CA GLY A 186 11.76 -8.15 -24.44
C GLY A 186 10.79 -9.34 -24.55
N PRO A 187 11.08 -10.53 -23.96
CA PRO A 187 10.27 -11.71 -24.26
C PRO A 187 8.99 -11.80 -23.42
N LEU A 188 9.01 -11.36 -22.16
CA LEU A 188 7.85 -11.48 -21.27
C LEU A 188 6.73 -10.51 -21.64
N LYS A 189 7.07 -9.28 -22.06
CA LYS A 189 6.06 -8.33 -22.55
C LYS A 189 5.47 -8.74 -23.89
N LEU A 190 6.27 -9.34 -24.78
CA LEU A 190 5.76 -9.88 -26.03
C LEU A 190 4.79 -11.05 -25.76
N LEU A 191 5.13 -11.93 -24.81
CA LEU A 191 4.24 -13.02 -24.39
C LEU A 191 2.94 -12.48 -23.78
N GLU A 192 3.02 -11.49 -22.88
CA GLU A 192 1.85 -10.85 -22.29
C GLU A 192 0.96 -10.21 -23.36
N TYR A 193 1.56 -9.52 -24.33
CA TYR A 193 0.84 -8.90 -25.43
C TYR A 193 0.17 -9.94 -26.34
N VAL A 194 0.88 -11.00 -26.75
CA VAL A 194 0.35 -12.07 -27.59
C VAL A 194 -0.75 -12.83 -26.86
N LEU A 195 -0.59 -13.08 -25.56
CA LEU A 195 -1.60 -13.73 -24.73
C LEU A 195 -2.87 -12.85 -24.62
N THR A 196 -2.70 -11.56 -24.34
CA THR A 196 -3.83 -10.61 -24.25
C THR A 196 -4.55 -10.48 -25.58
N PHE A 197 -3.80 -10.39 -26.68
CA PHE A 197 -4.35 -10.29 -28.03
C PHE A 197 -5.10 -11.56 -28.43
N SER A 198 -4.51 -12.74 -28.20
CA SER A 198 -5.16 -14.02 -28.48
C SER A 198 -6.43 -14.25 -27.64
N LEU A 199 -6.39 -13.90 -26.35
CA LEU A 199 -7.57 -13.96 -25.48
C LEU A 199 -8.68 -13.02 -25.99
N THR A 200 -8.31 -11.82 -26.43
CA THR A 200 -9.27 -10.84 -26.98
C THR A 200 -9.94 -11.36 -28.25
N ILE A 201 -9.18 -11.96 -29.16
CA ILE A 201 -9.73 -12.58 -30.38
C ILE A 201 -10.66 -13.74 -30.03
N LEU A 202 -10.24 -14.62 -29.11
CA LEU A 202 -11.05 -15.75 -28.69
C LEU A 202 -12.37 -15.28 -28.06
N LEU A 203 -12.33 -14.25 -27.21
CA LEU A 203 -13.53 -13.64 -26.63
C LEU A 203 -14.45 -13.07 -27.73
N ALA A 204 -13.90 -12.36 -28.71
CA ALA A 204 -14.68 -11.82 -29.83
C ALA A 204 -15.36 -12.93 -30.64
N ILE A 205 -14.68 -14.04 -30.90
CA ILE A 205 -15.26 -15.21 -31.58
C ILE A 205 -16.43 -15.79 -30.78
N VAL A 206 -16.26 -15.98 -29.46
CA VAL A 206 -17.32 -16.49 -28.58
C VAL A 206 -18.54 -15.56 -28.62
N ILE A 207 -18.33 -14.24 -28.54
CA ILE A 207 -19.43 -13.26 -28.62
C ILE A 207 -20.17 -13.38 -29.95
N ILE A 208 -19.45 -13.46 -31.07
CA ILE A 208 -20.07 -13.61 -32.41
C ILE A 208 -20.89 -14.90 -32.50
N LEU A 209 -20.39 -16.01 -31.95
CA LEU A 209 -21.12 -17.28 -31.93
C LEU A 209 -22.41 -17.19 -31.10
N VAL A 210 -22.36 -16.53 -29.94
CA VAL A 210 -23.54 -16.31 -29.09
C VAL A 210 -24.60 -15.45 -29.81
N ILE A 211 -24.17 -14.36 -30.44
CA ILE A 211 -25.07 -13.50 -31.24
C ILE A 211 -25.68 -14.30 -32.40
N GLY A 212 -24.86 -15.06 -33.13
CA GLY A 212 -25.31 -15.90 -34.24
C GLY A 212 -26.35 -16.94 -33.82
N ALA A 213 -26.11 -17.63 -32.70
CA ALA A 213 -27.03 -18.62 -32.14
C ALA A 213 -28.36 -17.99 -31.67
N SER A 214 -28.29 -16.77 -31.12
CA SER A 214 -29.45 -16.02 -30.66
C SER A 214 -30.36 -15.61 -31.83
N ILE A 215 -29.78 -15.24 -32.97
CA ILE A 215 -30.54 -14.81 -34.15
C ILE A 215 -31.02 -16.01 -34.99
N SER A 216 -30.19 -17.05 -35.16
CA SER A 216 -30.46 -18.16 -36.08
C SER A 216 -30.59 -19.51 -35.38
N ALA A 217 -31.73 -20.18 -35.57
CA ALA A 217 -31.97 -21.53 -35.04
C ALA A 217 -31.02 -22.56 -35.66
N ASN A 218 -30.69 -22.43 -36.94
CA ASN A 218 -29.75 -23.33 -37.63
C ASN A 218 -28.33 -23.23 -37.03
N VAL A 219 -27.89 -22.01 -36.71
CA VAL A 219 -26.60 -21.78 -36.06
C VAL A 219 -26.60 -22.36 -34.65
N ASN A 220 -27.70 -22.19 -33.90
CA ASN A 220 -27.85 -22.79 -32.57
C ASN A 220 -27.78 -24.33 -32.62
N THR A 221 -28.48 -24.97 -33.56
CA THR A 221 -28.43 -26.44 -33.71
C THR A 221 -27.04 -26.93 -34.12
N PHE A 222 -26.34 -26.18 -34.98
CA PHE A 222 -24.97 -26.51 -35.38
C PHE A 222 -24.01 -26.45 -34.18
N ILE A 223 -24.10 -25.39 -33.37
CA ILE A 223 -23.30 -25.25 -32.15
C ILE A 223 -23.65 -26.33 -31.14
N ALA A 224 -24.93 -26.63 -30.94
CA ALA A 224 -25.38 -27.71 -30.07
C ALA A 224 -24.83 -29.07 -30.50
N ASN A 225 -24.68 -29.32 -31.80
CA ASN A 225 -24.10 -30.58 -32.29
C ASN A 225 -22.59 -30.68 -32.08
N ILE A 226 -21.86 -29.56 -32.07
CA ILE A 226 -20.39 -29.55 -31.91
C ILE A 226 -19.98 -29.46 -30.45
N LEU A 227 -20.58 -28.52 -29.72
CA LEU A 227 -20.22 -28.19 -28.35
C LEU A 227 -21.12 -28.88 -27.32
N HIS A 228 -22.21 -29.54 -27.74
CA HIS A 228 -23.21 -30.13 -26.85
C HIS A 228 -23.83 -29.13 -25.86
N VAL A 229 -23.86 -27.84 -26.24
CA VAL A 229 -24.45 -26.75 -25.46
C VAL A 229 -25.54 -26.07 -26.29
N ASP A 230 -26.77 -26.01 -25.77
CA ASP A 230 -27.85 -25.23 -26.36
C ASP A 230 -27.83 -23.81 -25.77
N ILE A 231 -27.26 -22.86 -26.53
CA ILE A 231 -27.05 -21.48 -26.08
C ILE A 231 -28.39 -20.81 -25.72
N ARG A 232 -29.47 -21.12 -26.45
CA ARG A 232 -30.79 -20.53 -26.19
C ARG A 232 -31.36 -21.01 -24.86
N ALA A 233 -31.19 -22.30 -24.55
CA ALA A 233 -31.63 -22.86 -23.28
C ALA A 233 -30.85 -22.25 -22.11
N GLU A 234 -29.53 -22.11 -22.25
CA GLU A 234 -28.67 -21.50 -21.21
C GLU A 234 -28.99 -20.02 -20.98
N ILE A 235 -29.24 -19.23 -22.05
CA ILE A 235 -29.66 -17.83 -21.91
C ILE A 235 -31.02 -17.74 -21.20
N ALA A 236 -31.97 -18.60 -21.55
CA ALA A 236 -33.28 -18.63 -20.90
C ALA A 236 -33.16 -18.99 -19.40
N TYR A 237 -32.32 -19.96 -19.07
CA TYR A 237 -32.03 -20.33 -17.69
C TYR A 237 -31.38 -19.18 -16.91
N LEU A 238 -30.38 -18.51 -17.50
CA LEU A 238 -29.71 -17.38 -16.89
C LEU A 238 -30.66 -16.19 -16.66
N TRP A 239 -31.59 -15.96 -17.59
CA TRP A 239 -32.63 -14.95 -17.43
C TRP A 239 -33.57 -15.27 -16.26
N GLN A 240 -34.04 -16.51 -16.16
CA GLN A 240 -34.86 -16.96 -15.02
C GLN A 240 -34.13 -16.80 -13.68
N LEU A 241 -32.83 -17.07 -13.66
CA LEU A 241 -32.00 -16.90 -12.46
C LEU A 241 -31.90 -15.42 -12.06
N ILE A 242 -31.69 -14.51 -13.03
CA ILE A 242 -31.68 -13.07 -12.78
C ILE A 242 -33.04 -12.62 -12.25
N GLU A 243 -34.15 -13.05 -12.85
CA GLU A 243 -35.48 -12.71 -12.36
C GLU A 243 -35.68 -13.16 -10.91
N HIS A 244 -35.23 -14.38 -10.55
CA HIS A 244 -35.34 -14.89 -9.19
C HIS A 244 -34.49 -14.14 -8.15
N PHE A 245 -33.33 -13.61 -8.53
CA PHE A 245 -32.46 -12.88 -7.59
C PHE A 245 -32.89 -11.42 -7.38
N PHE A 246 -33.52 -10.81 -8.37
CA PHE A 246 -33.86 -9.38 -8.35
C PHE A 246 -35.32 -9.08 -8.02
N TRP A 247 -36.21 -10.08 -7.98
CA TRP A 247 -37.63 -9.95 -7.66
C TRP A 247 -38.06 -10.95 -6.59
#